data_AF-A0A8H5FHS3-F1
#
_entry.id   AF-A0A8H5FHS3-F1
#
_cell.length_a   1.000
_cell.length_b   1.000
_cell.length_c   1.000
_cell.angle_alpha   90.00
_cell.angle_beta   90.00
_cell.angle_gamma   90.00
#
_symmetry.space_group_name_H-M   'P 1'
#
loop_
_entity.id
_entity.type
_entity.pdbx_description
1 polymer ?
#
loop_
_entity_poly.entity_id
_entity_poly.type
_entity_poly.pdbx_seq_one_letter_code
_entity_poly.pdbx_strand_id
1 'polypeptide(L)'
;MRWRGMGPFTKWVDDHVFFRIRRKYLASFNRLRDTWCGVVGAGGGAKTARGRIWFEGEVGASGVVAELFEDCEFPLRDLRSGGGVGEGIEGDFLYGMEEVDAFSDEVGLQWERAKDQAFAQTGQYIGLVWDLGRRTVSLPQDKVTKYVAAIQTWEEKRTHSLLEVQQLYGRLLHAALVLPTGRSRLTGLESMLGLFNGRPFASLHPPASIRADLVWWADALRRPDLSRELGRMFPGRVVDCQAFSDASSGVGVGIVVGGRWRAWRLLPGWKTLDGEKDIQWAEAVGFELLVYAVARSHSPGTHLRLHGDNRGVVEGWWNLRSRNTAVNSVFRRLLDFLDGGGFNECIHSAYVRSEDNPADGPSRGIFPPVSQLLPEIPLPPALQRFLIDATAPLTAQEEAVRRSGQPPAIAAKESRPDRTLHWTGHGARDLGHDEERLGEFCYHEEGYGSGDWGLG
;
A
#
# COMPACT_ATOMS: atom_id res chain seq x y z
N MET A 1 16.38 -1.51 27.62
CA MET A 1 17.26 -1.93 26.50
C MET A 1 17.84 -0.74 25.74
N ARG A 2 17.04 0.11 25.08
CA ARG A 2 17.55 1.23 24.23
C ARG A 2 18.53 2.17 24.95
N TRP A 3 18.21 2.59 26.18
CA TRP A 3 19.06 3.50 26.98
C TRP A 3 20.46 2.95 27.30
N ARG A 4 20.66 1.62 27.23
CA ARG A 4 21.97 0.98 27.38
C ARG A 4 22.75 0.90 26.06
N GLY A 5 22.16 1.32 24.95
CA GLY A 5 22.73 1.21 23.62
C GLY A 5 22.49 -0.14 22.92
N MET A 6 21.50 -0.91 23.38
CA MET A 6 21.05 -2.14 22.70
C MET A 6 19.94 -1.82 21.69
N GLY A 7 20.10 -2.27 20.44
CA GLY A 7 19.13 -2.12 19.37
C GLY A 7 19.78 -1.96 17.98
N PRO A 8 18.98 -1.63 16.94
CA PRO A 8 17.53 -1.35 16.98
C PRO A 8 16.70 -2.56 17.39
N PHE A 9 15.57 -2.35 18.07
CA PHE A 9 14.59 -3.42 18.29
C PHE A 9 13.17 -2.88 18.33
N THR A 10 12.22 -3.71 17.94
CA THR A 10 10.78 -3.39 17.94
C THR A 10 9.98 -4.49 18.63
N LYS A 11 8.80 -4.11 19.13
CA LYS A 11 7.85 -4.97 19.85
C LYS A 11 6.48 -4.84 19.19
N TRP A 12 5.78 -5.95 19.04
CA TRP A 12 4.38 -5.99 18.67
C TRP A 12 3.63 -7.00 19.54
N VAL A 13 2.77 -6.50 20.43
CA VAL A 13 2.10 -7.34 21.44
C VAL A 13 3.16 -8.12 22.23
N ASP A 14 3.31 -9.42 22.01
CA ASP A 14 4.23 -10.28 22.76
C ASP A 14 5.52 -10.58 21.97
N ASP A 15 5.52 -10.22 20.69
CA ASP A 15 6.59 -10.45 19.73
C ASP A 15 7.66 -9.36 19.85
N HIS A 16 8.92 -9.75 20.04
CA HIS A 16 10.07 -8.85 19.98
C HIS A 16 10.98 -9.27 18.83
N VAL A 17 11.49 -8.28 18.10
CA VAL A 17 12.55 -8.50 17.12
C VAL A 17 13.71 -7.54 17.34
N PHE A 18 14.90 -8.10 17.46
CA PHE A 18 16.14 -7.36 17.69
C PHE A 18 16.98 -7.38 16.43
N PHE A 19 17.57 -6.24 16.08
CA PHE A 19 18.51 -6.12 14.97
C PHE A 19 19.90 -5.85 15.51
N ARG A 20 20.88 -6.66 15.10
CA ARG A 20 22.28 -6.44 15.45
C ARG A 20 23.05 -5.82 14.29
N ILE A 21 23.91 -4.86 14.64
CA ILE A 21 24.77 -4.13 13.71
C ILE A 21 26.21 -4.60 13.91
N ARG A 22 26.99 -4.67 12.83
CA ARG A 22 28.43 -4.96 12.92
C ARG A 22 29.19 -3.78 13.52
N ARG A 23 30.18 -4.04 14.37
CA ARG A 23 31.04 -3.05 15.06
C ARG A 23 31.62 -2.01 14.12
N LYS A 24 32.08 -2.41 12.92
CA LYS A 24 32.62 -1.49 11.92
C LYS A 24 31.64 -0.40 11.47
N TYR A 25 30.34 -0.62 11.61
CA TYR A 25 29.29 0.34 11.25
C TYR A 25 28.74 1.11 12.46
N LEU A 26 29.26 0.90 13.68
CA LEU A 26 28.75 1.55 14.88
C LEU A 26 28.73 3.08 14.75
N ALA A 27 29.87 3.67 14.40
CA ALA A 27 30.02 5.11 14.32
C ALA A 27 29.14 5.72 13.20
N SER A 28 29.04 5.07 12.04
CA SER A 28 28.22 5.56 10.93
C SER A 28 26.73 5.37 11.19
N PHE A 29 26.32 4.30 11.86
CA PHE A 29 24.92 4.09 12.22
C PHE A 29 24.47 5.03 13.35
N ASN A 30 25.32 5.33 14.34
CA ASN A 30 24.99 6.32 15.36
C ASN A 30 24.81 7.72 14.77
N ARG A 31 25.64 8.14 13.80
CA ARG A 31 25.41 9.41 13.08
C ARG A 31 24.05 9.45 12.38
N LEU A 32 23.64 8.35 11.76
CA LEU A 32 22.32 8.24 11.12
C LEU A 32 21.18 8.32 12.15
N ARG A 33 21.34 7.64 13.30
CA ARG A 33 20.39 7.72 14.42
C ARG A 33 20.28 9.14 14.98
N ASP A 34 21.38 9.87 15.09
CA ASP A 34 21.37 11.26 15.53
C ASP A 34 20.57 12.15 14.55
N THR A 35 20.72 11.92 13.24
CA THR A 35 19.89 12.57 12.22
C THR A 35 18.41 12.25 12.42
N TRP A 36 18.05 10.96 12.58
CA TRP A 36 16.67 10.55 12.84
C TRP A 36 16.10 11.13 14.13
N CYS A 37 16.88 11.17 15.21
CA CYS A 37 16.49 11.79 16.47
C CYS A 37 16.16 13.28 16.29
N GLY A 38 16.97 13.99 15.49
CA GLY A 38 16.70 15.38 15.13
C GLY A 38 15.38 15.55 14.36
N VAL A 39 15.12 14.68 13.38
CA VAL A 39 13.87 14.67 12.59
C VAL A 39 12.66 14.37 13.48
N VAL A 40 12.76 13.36 14.34
CA VAL A 40 11.71 13.00 15.29
C VAL A 40 11.40 14.16 16.24
N GLY A 41 12.44 14.82 16.76
CA GLY A 41 12.30 16.00 17.62
C GLY A 41 11.58 17.16 16.90
N ALA A 42 11.96 17.45 15.66
CA ALA A 42 11.32 18.46 14.83
C ALA A 42 9.86 18.11 14.47
N GLY A 43 9.56 16.81 14.29
CA GLY A 43 8.22 16.28 14.00
C GLY A 43 7.27 16.22 15.20
N GLY A 44 7.70 16.70 16.38
CA GLY A 44 6.89 16.74 17.60
C GLY A 44 6.98 15.47 18.47
N GLY A 45 7.97 14.61 18.23
CA GLY A 45 8.22 13.41 19.03
C GLY A 45 7.22 12.27 18.77
N ALA A 46 6.81 11.61 19.85
CA ALA A 46 5.93 10.44 19.79
C ALA A 46 4.54 10.79 19.27
N LYS A 47 4.03 9.97 18.33
CA LYS A 47 2.69 10.08 17.76
C LYS A 47 1.88 8.82 18.07
N THR A 48 0.61 9.02 18.40
CA THR A 48 -0.32 7.91 18.65
C THR A 48 -1.33 7.83 17.52
N ALA A 49 -1.34 6.71 16.80
CA ALA A 49 -2.34 6.45 15.76
C ALA A 49 -2.69 4.97 15.72
N ARG A 50 -3.98 4.65 15.60
CA ARG A 50 -4.48 3.25 15.51
C ARG A 50 -4.01 2.34 16.65
N GLY A 51 -3.89 2.89 17.86
CA GLY A 51 -3.47 2.15 19.05
C GLY A 51 -1.98 1.82 19.14
N ARG A 52 -1.14 2.37 18.26
CA ARG A 52 0.33 2.26 18.35
C ARG A 52 0.99 3.62 18.53
N ILE A 53 2.16 3.59 19.15
CA ILE A 53 3.11 4.71 19.18
C ILE A 53 4.05 4.55 17.98
N TRP A 54 4.31 5.65 17.28
CA TRP A 54 5.27 5.74 16.19
C TRP A 54 5.91 7.13 16.21
N PHE A 55 7.02 7.29 15.50
CA PHE A 55 7.75 8.55 15.43
C PHE A 55 7.88 9.00 13.99
N GLU A 56 7.70 10.30 13.76
CA GLU A 56 7.79 10.86 12.41
C GLU A 56 9.25 10.85 11.94
N GLY A 57 9.52 10.10 10.87
CA GLY A 57 10.80 10.08 10.19
C GLY A 57 10.81 10.96 8.94
N GLU A 58 11.86 10.80 8.14
CA GLU A 58 11.99 11.53 6.89
C GLU A 58 10.91 11.17 5.88
N VAL A 59 10.70 12.09 4.95
CA VAL A 59 9.64 11.95 3.95
C VAL A 59 10.26 11.42 2.66
N GLY A 60 9.83 10.23 2.27
CA GLY A 60 10.41 9.48 1.17
C GLY A 60 10.12 10.08 -0.20
N ALA A 61 10.78 9.55 -1.25
CA ALA A 61 10.66 10.08 -2.61
C ALA A 61 9.22 10.00 -3.16
N SER A 62 8.42 9.03 -2.72
CA SER A 62 6.99 8.91 -3.04
C SER A 62 6.13 10.02 -2.46
N GLY A 63 6.68 10.78 -1.51
CA GLY A 63 5.94 11.71 -0.68
C GLY A 63 5.64 11.07 0.67
N VAL A 64 5.56 9.74 0.83
CA VAL A 64 5.12 9.12 2.09
C VAL A 64 6.10 9.39 3.24
N VAL A 65 5.56 9.75 4.42
CA VAL A 65 6.33 9.92 5.66
C VAL A 65 6.78 8.55 6.18
N ALA A 66 8.07 8.41 6.51
CA ALA A 66 8.56 7.22 7.19
C ALA A 66 8.04 7.18 8.63
N GLU A 67 7.50 6.04 9.04
CA GLU A 67 7.06 5.82 10.41
C GLU A 67 8.14 5.00 11.15
N LEU A 68 8.87 5.65 12.05
CA LEU A 68 9.90 4.99 12.85
C LEU A 68 9.26 4.33 14.09
N PHE A 69 9.84 3.21 14.54
CA PHE A 69 9.41 2.48 15.74
C PHE A 69 10.15 2.92 17.02
N GLU A 70 11.09 3.84 16.89
CA GLU A 70 11.84 4.45 18.00
C GLU A 70 12.20 5.91 17.69
N ASP A 71 12.44 6.68 18.74
CA ASP A 71 12.87 8.08 18.69
C ASP A 71 14.36 8.26 18.37
N CYS A 72 15.14 7.17 18.40
CA CYS A 72 16.58 7.16 18.18
C CYS A 72 17.38 8.00 19.20
N GLU A 73 16.82 8.31 20.37
CA GLU A 73 17.44 9.17 21.39
C GLU A 73 18.79 8.61 21.88
N PHE A 74 18.86 7.29 22.06
CA PHE A 74 20.03 6.64 22.61
C PHE A 74 20.95 6.07 21.51
N PRO A 75 22.26 6.39 21.55
CA PRO A 75 23.23 5.82 20.64
C PRO A 75 23.46 4.35 20.95
N LEU A 76 23.72 3.54 19.93
CA LEU A 76 24.14 2.15 20.12
C LEU A 76 25.52 2.10 20.78
N ARG A 77 25.77 1.02 21.52
CA ARG A 77 27.05 0.74 22.18
C ARG A 77 27.52 -0.66 21.82
N ASP A 78 28.83 -0.86 21.83
CA ASP A 78 29.42 -2.20 21.82
C ASP A 78 29.28 -2.79 23.23
N LEU A 79 28.37 -3.76 23.38
CA LEU A 79 28.04 -4.37 24.67
C LEU A 79 28.95 -5.57 24.99
N ARG A 80 29.76 -5.99 24.03
CA ARG A 80 30.69 -7.13 24.14
C ARG A 80 32.10 -6.73 24.56
N SER A 81 32.32 -5.44 24.85
CA SER A 81 33.64 -4.90 25.20
C SER A 81 34.18 -5.33 26.58
N GLY A 82 33.48 -6.23 27.29
CA GLY A 82 33.78 -6.61 28.68
C GLY A 82 34.11 -8.10 28.95
N GLY A 83 34.03 -9.00 27.97
CA GLY A 83 34.38 -10.41 28.16
C GLY A 83 33.82 -11.32 27.07
N GLY A 84 34.67 -12.19 26.51
CA GLY A 84 34.30 -13.18 25.50
C GLY A 84 34.14 -12.59 24.09
N VAL A 85 35.24 -12.44 23.36
CA VAL A 85 35.14 -12.27 21.90
C VAL A 85 34.62 -13.60 21.36
N GLY A 86 33.32 -13.69 21.06
CA GLY A 86 32.77 -14.84 20.36
C GLY A 86 33.61 -15.12 19.11
N GLU A 87 34.09 -16.35 18.96
CA GLU A 87 34.91 -16.73 17.81
C GLU A 87 34.10 -16.58 16.50
N GLY A 88 34.75 -16.05 15.44
CA GLY A 88 34.13 -15.91 14.12
C GLY A 88 33.19 -14.71 13.95
N ILE A 89 32.22 -14.83 13.03
CA ILE A 89 31.32 -13.75 12.59
C ILE A 89 30.49 -13.16 13.75
N GLU A 90 30.22 -13.95 14.79
CA GLU A 90 29.53 -13.48 15.99
C GLU A 90 30.28 -12.30 16.64
N GLY A 91 31.60 -12.40 16.81
CA GLY A 91 32.43 -11.36 17.43
C GLY A 91 32.39 -10.00 16.72
N ASP A 92 31.97 -9.96 15.45
CA ASP A 92 31.85 -8.72 14.67
C ASP A 92 30.62 -7.89 15.03
N PHE A 93 29.66 -8.42 15.79
CA PHE A 93 28.44 -7.70 16.16
C PHE A 93 28.55 -6.99 17.52
N LEU A 94 27.73 -5.94 17.69
CA LEU A 94 27.70 -5.13 18.92
C LEU A 94 27.21 -5.90 20.15
N TYR A 95 26.35 -6.89 19.94
CA TYR A 95 25.76 -7.75 20.96
C TYR A 95 25.17 -9.01 20.30
N GLY A 96 24.85 -10.02 21.10
CA GLY A 96 24.05 -11.17 20.70
C GLY A 96 23.14 -11.64 21.83
N MET A 97 22.76 -12.92 21.79
CA MET A 97 21.73 -13.47 22.68
C MET A 97 22.12 -13.37 24.16
N GLU A 98 23.39 -13.62 24.48
CA GLU A 98 23.89 -13.56 25.87
C GLU A 98 23.68 -12.17 26.50
N GLU A 99 23.96 -11.10 25.75
CA GLU A 99 23.72 -9.74 26.24
C GLU A 99 22.23 -9.42 26.36
N VAL A 100 21.39 -9.93 25.45
CA VAL A 100 19.93 -9.78 25.51
C VAL A 100 19.39 -10.48 26.75
N ASP A 101 19.76 -11.74 26.97
CA ASP A 101 19.34 -12.55 28.12
C ASP A 101 19.80 -11.93 29.44
N ALA A 102 21.07 -11.52 29.54
CA ALA A 102 21.60 -10.88 30.74
C ALA A 102 20.85 -9.59 31.08
N PHE A 103 20.49 -8.79 30.07
CA PHE A 103 19.67 -7.61 30.32
C PHE A 103 18.24 -7.97 30.71
N SER A 104 17.63 -8.93 30.03
CA SER A 104 16.27 -9.39 30.33
C SER A 104 16.15 -9.93 31.74
N ASP A 105 17.10 -10.74 32.20
CA ASP A 105 17.16 -11.26 33.56
C ASP A 105 17.29 -10.11 34.58
N GLU A 106 18.08 -9.08 34.29
CA GLU A 106 18.23 -7.91 35.16
C GLU A 106 16.92 -7.14 35.35
N VAL A 107 16.14 -6.99 34.27
CA VAL A 107 14.85 -6.26 34.32
C VAL A 107 13.65 -7.16 34.64
N GLY A 108 13.88 -8.46 34.86
CA GLY A 108 12.84 -9.44 35.16
C GLY A 108 11.94 -9.80 33.97
N LEU A 109 12.42 -9.64 32.73
CA LEU A 109 11.71 -10.09 31.53
C LEU A 109 11.91 -11.60 31.33
N GLN A 110 10.80 -12.32 31.20
CA GLN A 110 10.80 -13.78 31.00
C GLN A 110 10.39 -14.13 29.57
N TRP A 111 11.33 -14.70 28.82
CA TRP A 111 11.10 -15.20 27.46
C TRP A 111 10.61 -16.64 27.46
N GLU A 112 9.71 -16.96 26.54
CA GLU A 112 9.38 -18.34 26.18
C GLU A 112 10.49 -18.91 25.29
N ARG A 113 11.58 -19.37 25.92
CA ARG A 113 12.82 -19.78 25.23
C ARG A 113 12.62 -20.83 24.14
N ALA A 114 11.54 -21.62 24.20
CA ALA A 114 11.22 -22.61 23.16
C ALA A 114 10.85 -21.97 21.80
N LYS A 115 10.52 -20.68 21.79
CA LYS A 115 10.12 -19.93 20.60
C LYS A 115 11.18 -18.95 20.11
N ASP A 116 12.31 -18.85 20.82
CA ASP A 116 13.40 -17.99 20.44
C ASP A 116 14.01 -18.44 19.10
N GLN A 117 14.27 -17.47 18.23
CA GLN A 117 15.02 -17.69 17.00
C GLN A 117 16.39 -17.04 17.16
N ALA A 118 17.48 -17.78 16.94
CA ALA A 118 18.81 -17.20 16.92
C ALA A 118 18.94 -16.10 15.86
N PHE A 119 19.90 -15.20 16.03
CA PHE A 119 20.17 -14.16 15.05
C PHE A 119 20.47 -14.75 13.67
N ALA A 120 19.76 -14.27 12.65
CA ALA A 120 19.94 -14.72 11.28
C ALA A 120 19.60 -13.61 10.27
N GLN A 121 20.02 -13.79 9.01
CA GLN A 121 19.61 -12.93 7.89
C GLN A 121 18.14 -13.13 7.51
N THR A 122 17.56 -14.29 7.88
CA THR A 122 16.19 -14.67 7.59
C THR A 122 15.52 -15.19 8.86
N GLY A 123 14.28 -14.79 9.10
CA GLY A 123 13.55 -15.16 10.31
C GLY A 123 12.07 -14.77 10.24
N GLN A 124 11.28 -15.32 11.16
CA GLN A 124 9.85 -15.03 11.22
C GLN A 124 9.53 -13.95 12.24
N TYR A 125 8.77 -12.94 11.83
CA TYR A 125 8.23 -11.90 12.70
C TYR A 125 6.83 -11.52 12.23
N ILE A 126 5.90 -11.32 13.18
CA ILE A 126 4.46 -11.13 12.94
C ILE A 126 3.84 -12.19 12.00
N GLY A 127 4.45 -13.38 11.98
CA GLY A 127 4.12 -14.50 11.12
C GLY A 127 4.34 -14.26 9.62
N LEU A 128 5.29 -13.40 9.26
CA LEU A 128 5.88 -13.27 7.93
C LEU A 128 7.35 -13.68 7.99
N VAL A 129 7.89 -14.22 6.90
CA VAL A 129 9.33 -14.46 6.76
C VAL A 129 9.95 -13.19 6.21
N TRP A 130 10.92 -12.64 6.93
CA TRP A 130 11.72 -11.50 6.48
C TRP A 130 13.09 -12.00 6.08
N ASP A 131 13.53 -11.65 4.88
CA ASP A 131 14.86 -11.96 4.36
C ASP A 131 15.60 -10.65 4.13
N LEU A 132 16.57 -10.35 4.99
CA LEU A 132 17.35 -9.13 4.94
C LEU A 132 18.35 -9.14 3.77
N GLY A 133 18.88 -10.31 3.43
CA GLY A 133 19.84 -10.47 2.34
C GLY A 133 19.19 -10.20 0.97
N ARG A 134 18.00 -10.76 0.75
CA ARG A 134 17.20 -10.53 -0.46
C ARG A 134 16.36 -9.26 -0.39
N ARG A 135 16.22 -8.66 0.80
CA ARG A 135 15.33 -7.51 1.08
C ARG A 135 13.89 -7.82 0.67
N THR A 136 13.39 -8.97 1.08
CA THR A 136 12.02 -9.41 0.79
C THR A 136 11.27 -9.78 2.05
N VAL A 137 9.93 -9.77 1.93
CA VAL A 137 9.01 -10.35 2.90
C VAL A 137 8.10 -11.35 2.21
N SER A 138 7.89 -12.51 2.80
CA SER A 138 7.07 -13.59 2.24
C SER A 138 6.17 -14.24 3.29
N LEU A 139 5.20 -15.03 2.83
CA LEU A 139 4.40 -15.88 3.71
C LEU A 139 5.13 -17.21 3.94
N PRO A 140 5.19 -17.70 5.20
CA PRO A 140 5.54 -19.08 5.49
C PRO A 140 4.69 -20.10 4.71
N GLN A 141 5.29 -21.21 4.26
CA GLN A 141 4.61 -22.20 3.41
C GLN A 141 3.43 -22.91 4.11
N ASP A 142 3.54 -23.12 5.41
CA ASP A 142 2.46 -23.65 6.26
C ASP A 142 1.27 -22.67 6.31
N LYS A 143 1.52 -21.36 6.41
CA LYS A 143 0.48 -20.33 6.30
C LYS A 143 -0.17 -20.31 4.93
N VAL A 144 0.61 -20.40 3.85
CA VAL A 144 0.07 -20.49 2.48
C VAL A 144 -0.89 -21.67 2.38
N THR A 145 -0.46 -22.85 2.85
CA THR A 145 -1.27 -24.08 2.86
C THR A 145 -2.55 -23.89 3.66
N LYS A 146 -2.45 -23.31 4.86
CA LYS A 146 -3.59 -23.00 5.73
C LYS A 146 -4.58 -22.03 5.08
N TYR A 147 -4.09 -21.02 4.36
CA TYR A 147 -4.94 -20.01 3.73
C TYR A 147 -5.66 -20.58 2.51
N VAL A 148 -4.97 -21.36 1.68
CA VAL A 148 -5.57 -22.08 0.55
C VAL A 148 -6.62 -23.08 1.04
N ALA A 149 -6.33 -23.84 2.10
CA ALA A 149 -7.30 -24.76 2.70
C ALA A 149 -8.53 -24.02 3.24
N ALA A 150 -8.36 -22.86 3.89
CA ALA A 150 -9.47 -22.04 4.37
C ALA A 150 -10.38 -21.55 3.23
N ILE A 151 -9.80 -21.24 2.05
CA ILE A 151 -10.58 -20.89 0.84
C ILE A 151 -11.37 -22.11 0.36
N GLN A 152 -10.76 -23.29 0.30
CA GLN A 152 -11.45 -24.52 -0.12
C GLN A 152 -12.63 -24.86 0.80
N THR A 153 -12.41 -24.85 2.13
CA THR A 153 -13.47 -25.05 3.11
C THR A 153 -14.58 -24.00 3.01
N TRP A 154 -14.24 -22.76 2.66
CA TRP A 154 -15.25 -21.74 2.38
C TRP A 154 -16.11 -22.12 1.18
N GLU A 155 -15.52 -22.58 0.07
CA GLU A 155 -16.28 -22.91 -1.14
C GLU A 155 -17.22 -24.11 -1.00
N GLU A 156 -16.96 -25.00 -0.03
CA GLU A 156 -17.83 -26.14 0.31
C GLU A 156 -19.16 -25.72 0.95
N LYS A 157 -19.23 -24.52 1.54
CA LYS A 157 -20.42 -24.03 2.25
C LYS A 157 -21.22 -23.05 1.40
N ARG A 158 -22.55 -23.10 1.56
CA ARG A 158 -23.47 -22.16 0.89
C ARG A 158 -23.70 -20.86 1.67
N THR A 159 -23.55 -20.91 2.99
CA THR A 159 -23.75 -19.78 3.90
C THR A 159 -22.63 -19.75 4.92
N HIS A 160 -22.33 -18.56 5.44
CA HIS A 160 -21.26 -18.34 6.39
C HIS A 160 -21.73 -17.49 7.56
N SER A 161 -21.24 -17.84 8.74
CA SER A 161 -21.36 -17.05 9.97
C SER A 161 -20.40 -15.85 9.97
N LEU A 162 -20.66 -14.87 10.84
CA LEU A 162 -19.77 -13.71 11.02
C LEU A 162 -18.34 -14.13 11.33
N LEU A 163 -18.16 -15.12 12.21
CA LEU A 163 -16.84 -15.60 12.62
C LEU A 163 -16.06 -16.18 11.43
N GLU A 164 -16.72 -16.96 10.57
CA GLU A 164 -16.07 -17.53 9.38
C GLU A 164 -15.63 -16.43 8.41
N VAL A 165 -16.45 -15.40 8.21
CA VAL A 165 -16.10 -14.24 7.37
C VAL A 165 -14.92 -13.48 7.96
N GLN A 166 -14.94 -13.19 9.26
CA GLN A 166 -13.85 -12.51 9.96
C GLN A 166 -12.53 -13.28 9.89
N GLN A 167 -12.57 -14.60 10.09
CA GLN A 167 -11.39 -15.45 10.02
C GLN A 167 -10.81 -15.51 8.61
N LEU A 168 -11.64 -15.67 7.57
CA LEU A 168 -11.14 -15.68 6.19
C LEU A 168 -10.61 -14.30 5.79
N TYR A 169 -11.36 -13.23 6.08
CA TYR A 169 -10.94 -11.86 5.82
C TYR A 169 -9.60 -11.56 6.51
N GLY A 170 -9.43 -11.90 7.79
CA GLY A 170 -8.19 -11.65 8.53
C GLY A 170 -6.98 -12.37 7.93
N ARG A 171 -7.15 -13.61 7.47
CA ARG A 171 -6.08 -14.37 6.78
C ARG A 171 -5.67 -13.70 5.47
N LEU A 172 -6.63 -13.36 4.61
CA LEU A 172 -6.34 -12.73 3.32
C LEU A 172 -5.87 -11.28 3.47
N LEU A 173 -6.32 -10.57 4.50
CA LEU A 173 -5.83 -9.26 4.88
C LEU A 173 -4.35 -9.31 5.26
N HIS A 174 -3.94 -10.32 6.03
CA HIS A 174 -2.54 -10.55 6.38
C HIS A 174 -1.72 -10.95 5.14
N ALA A 175 -2.25 -11.82 4.28
CA ALA A 175 -1.61 -12.16 3.01
C ALA A 175 -1.42 -10.94 2.10
N ALA A 176 -2.31 -9.94 2.16
CA ALA A 176 -2.19 -8.71 1.39
C ALA A 176 -0.98 -7.84 1.79
N LEU A 177 -0.31 -8.11 2.92
CA LEU A 177 0.97 -7.47 3.26
C LEU A 177 2.10 -7.93 2.32
N VAL A 178 2.01 -9.16 1.82
CA VAL A 178 2.92 -9.75 0.82
C VAL A 178 2.34 -9.60 -0.61
N LEU A 179 1.01 -9.56 -0.75
CA LEU A 179 0.30 -9.37 -2.02
C LEU A 179 -0.58 -8.11 -2.03
N PRO A 180 -0.02 -6.90 -2.20
CA PRO A 180 -0.81 -5.67 -2.15
C PRO A 180 -1.91 -5.61 -3.22
N THR A 181 -1.72 -6.25 -4.37
CA THR A 181 -2.74 -6.39 -5.43
C THR A 181 -4.01 -7.13 -4.97
N GLY A 182 -3.94 -7.87 -3.86
CA GLY A 182 -5.08 -8.54 -3.24
C GLY A 182 -6.01 -7.59 -2.49
N ARG A 183 -5.59 -6.37 -2.13
CA ARG A 183 -6.39 -5.40 -1.36
C ARG A 183 -7.71 -5.06 -2.03
N SER A 184 -7.72 -4.87 -3.34
CA SER A 184 -8.92 -4.61 -4.14
C SER A 184 -9.89 -5.81 -4.21
N ARG A 185 -9.45 -7.00 -3.79
CA ARG A 185 -10.21 -8.26 -3.82
C ARG A 185 -10.72 -8.66 -2.44
N LEU A 186 -10.52 -7.82 -1.43
CA LEU A 186 -11.10 -8.00 -0.10
C LEU A 186 -12.45 -7.29 0.05
N THR A 187 -12.81 -6.40 -0.88
CA THR A 187 -13.99 -5.55 -0.76
C THR A 187 -15.30 -6.34 -0.69
N GLY A 188 -15.38 -7.50 -1.34
CA GLY A 188 -16.54 -8.40 -1.23
C GLY A 188 -16.74 -8.93 0.20
N LEU A 189 -15.66 -9.39 0.84
CA LEU A 189 -15.68 -9.83 2.25
C LEU A 189 -15.96 -8.64 3.19
N GLU A 190 -15.38 -7.46 2.95
CA GLU A 190 -15.68 -6.24 3.71
C GLU A 190 -17.16 -5.87 3.64
N SER A 191 -17.77 -5.99 2.46
CA SER A 191 -19.19 -5.72 2.25
C SER A 191 -20.04 -6.72 3.02
N MET A 192 -19.67 -8.00 2.98
CA MET A 192 -20.35 -9.06 3.73
C MET A 192 -20.25 -8.85 5.25
N LEU A 193 -19.10 -8.40 5.77
CA LEU A 193 -18.96 -8.03 7.19
C LEU A 193 -19.95 -6.94 7.60
N GLY A 194 -20.20 -5.96 6.71
CA GLY A 194 -21.20 -4.91 6.94
C GLY A 194 -22.64 -5.45 7.04
N LEU A 195 -22.97 -6.54 6.35
CA LEU A 195 -24.31 -7.15 6.38
C LEU A 195 -24.66 -7.80 7.73
N PHE A 196 -23.66 -8.15 8.55
CA PHE A 196 -23.88 -8.71 9.88
C PHE A 196 -24.21 -7.66 10.94
N ASN A 197 -24.19 -6.36 10.59
CA ASN A 197 -24.57 -5.31 11.53
C ASN A 197 -26.02 -5.52 12.01
N GLY A 198 -26.21 -5.66 13.33
CA GLY A 198 -27.50 -5.98 13.94
C GLY A 198 -27.96 -7.45 13.78
N ARG A 199 -27.14 -8.33 13.18
CA ARG A 199 -27.43 -9.76 12.98
C ARG A 199 -26.19 -10.66 13.21
N PRO A 200 -25.49 -10.57 14.34
CA PRO A 200 -24.20 -11.25 14.55
C PRO A 200 -24.27 -12.79 14.52
N PHE A 201 -25.44 -13.38 14.81
CA PHE A 201 -25.65 -14.83 14.85
C PHE A 201 -26.25 -15.39 13.55
N ALA A 202 -26.46 -14.57 12.52
CA ALA A 202 -26.99 -15.04 11.25
C ALA A 202 -25.95 -15.89 10.49
N SER A 203 -26.43 -16.69 9.53
CA SER A 203 -25.60 -17.26 8.48
C SER A 203 -26.07 -16.67 7.15
N LEU A 204 -25.16 -16.06 6.39
CA LEU A 204 -25.49 -15.29 5.19
C LEU A 204 -24.89 -15.92 3.94
N HIS A 205 -25.58 -15.78 2.81
CA HIS A 205 -25.01 -16.11 1.50
C HIS A 205 -23.98 -15.06 1.10
N PRO A 206 -22.80 -15.46 0.58
CA PRO A 206 -21.80 -14.52 0.13
C PRO A 206 -22.24 -13.81 -1.17
N PRO A 207 -21.92 -12.51 -1.33
CA PRO A 207 -22.02 -11.84 -2.62
C PRO A 207 -21.32 -12.63 -3.74
N ALA A 208 -21.93 -12.65 -4.94
CA ALA A 208 -21.40 -13.42 -6.07
C ALA A 208 -19.95 -13.05 -6.45
N SER A 209 -19.56 -11.80 -6.21
CA SER A 209 -18.20 -11.31 -6.48
C SER A 209 -17.12 -12.01 -5.66
N ILE A 210 -17.44 -12.48 -4.44
CA ILE A 210 -16.48 -13.12 -3.54
C ILE A 210 -15.87 -14.37 -4.19
N ARG A 211 -16.67 -15.15 -4.94
CA ARG A 211 -16.17 -16.37 -5.58
C ARG A 211 -15.00 -16.09 -6.53
N ALA A 212 -15.15 -15.11 -7.42
CA ALA A 212 -14.09 -14.74 -8.35
C ALA A 212 -12.84 -14.20 -7.63
N ASP A 213 -13.04 -13.49 -6.51
CA ASP A 213 -11.94 -13.00 -5.68
C ASP A 213 -11.18 -14.15 -5.00
N LEU A 214 -11.90 -15.15 -4.49
CA LEU A 214 -11.30 -16.31 -3.83
C LEU A 214 -10.56 -17.24 -4.80
N VAL A 215 -11.05 -17.40 -6.03
CA VAL A 215 -10.31 -18.10 -7.10
C VAL A 215 -8.98 -17.40 -7.34
N TRP A 216 -9.00 -16.08 -7.52
CA TRP A 216 -7.76 -15.31 -7.69
C TRP A 216 -6.83 -15.45 -6.48
N TRP A 217 -7.35 -15.40 -5.25
CA TRP A 217 -6.54 -15.56 -4.05
C TRP A 217 -5.88 -16.94 -3.99
N ALA A 218 -6.63 -18.00 -4.30
CA ALA A 218 -6.09 -19.36 -4.33
C ALA A 218 -4.96 -19.50 -5.36
N ASP A 219 -5.10 -18.88 -6.54
CA ASP A 219 -4.07 -18.90 -7.58
C ASP A 219 -2.85 -18.05 -7.19
N ALA A 220 -3.09 -16.83 -6.68
CA ALA A 220 -2.03 -15.92 -6.27
C ALA A 220 -1.17 -16.46 -5.11
N LEU A 221 -1.81 -17.16 -4.15
CA LEU A 221 -1.14 -17.81 -3.02
C LEU A 221 -0.31 -19.03 -3.43
N ARG A 222 -0.66 -19.71 -4.54
CA ARG A 222 0.07 -20.88 -5.05
C ARG A 222 1.28 -20.52 -5.92
N ARG A 223 1.56 -19.25 -6.15
CA ARG A 223 2.75 -18.82 -6.90
C ARG A 223 4.02 -19.25 -6.15
N PRO A 224 5.02 -19.85 -6.83
CA PRO A 224 6.20 -20.43 -6.18
C PRO A 224 7.07 -19.40 -5.44
N ASP A 225 7.19 -18.18 -5.97
CA ASP A 225 8.01 -17.11 -5.40
C ASP A 225 7.16 -16.02 -4.75
N LEU A 226 6.25 -16.42 -3.86
CA LEU A 226 5.33 -15.52 -3.18
C LEU A 226 6.06 -14.60 -2.18
N SER A 227 6.57 -13.47 -2.68
CA SER A 227 7.31 -12.50 -1.90
C SER A 227 7.05 -11.07 -2.38
N ARG A 228 7.32 -10.11 -1.49
CA ARG A 228 7.28 -8.67 -1.76
C ARG A 228 8.65 -8.07 -1.50
N GLU A 229 9.16 -7.34 -2.48
CA GLU A 229 10.43 -6.63 -2.37
C GLU A 229 10.27 -5.36 -1.52
N LEU A 230 11.12 -5.21 -0.50
CA LEU A 230 11.10 -4.06 0.40
C LEU A 230 11.51 -2.76 -0.32
N GLY A 231 12.34 -2.85 -1.36
CA GLY A 231 12.74 -1.69 -2.17
C GLY A 231 11.58 -1.00 -2.89
N ARG A 232 10.51 -1.75 -3.22
CA ARG A 232 9.30 -1.19 -3.85
C ARG A 232 8.43 -0.41 -2.87
N MET A 233 8.45 -0.82 -1.60
CA MET A 233 7.75 -0.13 -0.52
C MET A 233 8.35 1.25 -0.23
N PHE A 234 9.68 1.36 -0.32
CA PHE A 234 10.43 2.57 -0.03
C PHE A 234 11.32 2.95 -1.22
N PRO A 235 10.75 3.48 -2.31
CA PRO A 235 11.52 3.81 -3.49
C PRO A 235 12.51 4.93 -3.19
N GLY A 236 13.77 4.74 -3.55
CA GLY A 236 14.79 5.79 -3.45
C GLY A 236 14.56 6.96 -4.41
N ARG A 237 13.78 6.75 -5.48
CA ARG A 237 13.46 7.78 -6.48
C ARG A 237 12.07 7.60 -7.05
N VAL A 238 11.36 8.70 -7.24
CA VAL A 238 10.09 8.74 -7.98
C VAL A 238 10.19 9.79 -9.08
N VAL A 239 9.86 9.39 -10.30
CA VAL A 239 9.87 10.26 -11.48
C VAL A 239 8.57 11.04 -11.53
N ASP A 240 8.69 12.38 -11.58
CA ASP A 240 7.57 13.23 -11.92
C ASP A 240 7.46 13.33 -13.44
N CYS A 241 6.40 12.73 -13.99
CA CYS A 241 6.16 12.71 -15.43
C CYS A 241 5.37 13.92 -15.92
N GLN A 242 5.03 14.87 -15.03
CA GLN A 242 4.01 15.89 -15.29
C GLN A 242 2.75 15.24 -15.88
N ALA A 243 2.29 14.18 -15.22
CA ALA A 243 1.22 13.30 -15.66
C ALA A 243 -0.06 13.60 -14.87
N PHE A 244 -1.10 14.06 -15.55
CA PHE A 244 -2.35 14.54 -14.97
C PHE A 244 -3.56 13.89 -15.64
N SER A 245 -4.59 13.58 -14.87
CA SER A 245 -5.90 13.15 -15.37
C SER A 245 -7.02 13.99 -14.77
N ASP A 246 -8.09 14.16 -15.54
CA ASP A 246 -9.34 14.78 -15.08
C ASP A 246 -10.54 14.18 -15.83
N ALA A 247 -11.72 14.28 -15.22
CA ALA A 247 -12.97 13.90 -15.87
C ALA A 247 -14.05 14.98 -15.73
N SER A 248 -14.82 15.15 -16.79
CA SER A 248 -15.99 16.03 -16.83
C SER A 248 -17.25 15.20 -17.07
N SER A 249 -18.19 15.24 -16.11
CA SER A 249 -19.38 14.37 -16.11
C SER A 249 -20.25 14.48 -17.36
N GLY A 250 -20.22 15.62 -18.04
CA GLY A 250 -20.98 15.85 -19.26
C GLY A 250 -20.21 15.59 -20.55
N VAL A 251 -18.87 15.57 -20.51
CA VAL A 251 -18.07 15.63 -21.74
C VAL A 251 -17.22 14.39 -21.92
N GLY A 252 -16.30 14.13 -20.99
CA GLY A 252 -15.22 13.23 -21.29
C GLY A 252 -14.21 13.07 -20.18
N VAL A 253 -13.14 12.37 -20.54
CA VAL A 253 -11.96 12.12 -19.73
C VAL A 253 -10.76 12.67 -20.48
N GLY A 254 -9.89 13.41 -19.79
CA GLY A 254 -8.69 13.99 -20.34
C GLY A 254 -7.45 13.53 -19.59
N ILE A 255 -6.35 13.35 -20.31
CA ILE A 255 -5.02 13.16 -19.73
C ILE A 255 -4.01 14.12 -20.36
N VAL A 256 -3.02 14.50 -19.55
CA VAL A 256 -1.84 15.27 -19.98
C VAL A 256 -0.59 14.61 -19.43
N VAL A 257 0.44 14.42 -20.27
CA VAL A 257 1.75 13.89 -19.88
C VAL A 257 2.83 14.73 -20.54
N GLY A 258 3.67 15.43 -19.76
CA GLY A 258 4.77 16.24 -20.27
C GLY A 258 4.32 17.29 -21.30
N GLY A 259 3.16 17.93 -21.07
CA GLY A 259 2.58 18.93 -21.98
C GLY A 259 1.90 18.37 -23.23
N ARG A 260 1.86 17.05 -23.40
CA ARG A 260 1.11 16.35 -24.46
C ARG A 260 -0.21 15.85 -23.92
N TRP A 261 -1.26 15.82 -24.73
CA TRP A 261 -2.61 15.52 -24.26
C TRP A 261 -3.28 14.39 -25.04
N ARG A 262 -4.28 13.74 -24.43
CA ARG A 262 -5.27 12.92 -25.14
C ARG A 262 -6.57 12.90 -24.34
N ALA A 263 -7.69 12.73 -25.03
CA ALA A 263 -9.00 12.75 -24.40
C ALA A 263 -9.96 11.74 -25.03
N TRP A 264 -11.00 11.41 -24.30
CA TRP A 264 -12.08 10.51 -24.70
C TRP A 264 -13.42 11.12 -24.34
N ARG A 265 -14.39 11.01 -25.24
CA ARG A 265 -15.76 11.42 -25.00
C ARG A 265 -16.50 10.34 -24.23
N LEU A 266 -17.28 10.74 -23.23
CA LEU A 266 -18.17 9.85 -22.49
C LEU A 266 -19.46 9.67 -23.29
N LEU A 267 -19.79 8.43 -23.63
CA LEU A 267 -20.98 8.10 -24.43
C LEU A 267 -22.27 8.20 -23.60
N PRO A 268 -23.41 8.59 -24.21
CA PRO A 268 -24.70 8.63 -23.52
C PRO A 268 -25.03 7.31 -22.81
N GLY A 269 -25.54 7.40 -21.58
CA GLY A 269 -25.88 6.23 -20.76
C GLY A 269 -24.72 5.62 -19.96
N TRP A 270 -23.54 6.26 -19.94
CA TRP A 270 -22.42 5.81 -19.10
C TRP A 270 -22.70 5.88 -17.60
N LYS A 271 -23.45 6.91 -17.16
CA LYS A 271 -23.81 7.13 -15.76
C LYS A 271 -24.98 6.24 -15.37
N THR A 272 -24.82 5.44 -14.32
CA THR A 272 -25.91 4.58 -13.82
C THR A 272 -26.82 5.31 -12.85
N LEU A 273 -28.12 4.99 -12.87
CA LEU A 273 -29.13 5.64 -12.02
C LEU A 273 -28.95 5.34 -10.53
N ASP A 274 -28.35 4.19 -10.21
CA ASP A 274 -28.02 3.76 -8.85
C ASP A 274 -26.76 4.43 -8.27
N GLY A 275 -26.08 5.27 -9.07
CA GLY A 275 -24.87 5.98 -8.66
C GLY A 275 -23.61 5.12 -8.60
N GLU A 276 -23.66 3.85 -9.04
CA GLU A 276 -22.49 2.98 -9.07
C GLU A 276 -21.40 3.53 -10.00
N LYS A 277 -21.79 3.97 -11.21
CA LYS A 277 -20.94 4.67 -12.16
C LYS A 277 -21.31 6.14 -12.16
N ASP A 278 -20.57 6.91 -11.38
CA ASP A 278 -20.70 8.35 -11.22
C ASP A 278 -19.43 9.07 -11.70
N ILE A 279 -19.32 10.36 -11.40
CA ILE A 279 -18.12 11.13 -11.77
C ILE A 279 -16.84 10.53 -11.17
N GLN A 280 -16.90 9.93 -9.97
CA GLN A 280 -15.74 9.30 -9.35
C GLN A 280 -15.26 8.08 -10.15
N TRP A 281 -16.16 7.33 -10.78
CA TRP A 281 -15.81 6.27 -11.73
C TRP A 281 -15.09 6.82 -12.97
N ALA A 282 -15.60 7.92 -13.56
CA ALA A 282 -14.95 8.54 -14.73
C ALA A 282 -13.55 9.08 -14.40
N GLU A 283 -13.37 9.67 -13.21
CA GLU A 283 -12.07 10.10 -12.69
C GLU A 283 -11.11 8.91 -12.52
N ALA A 284 -11.60 7.79 -11.99
CA ALA A 284 -10.81 6.56 -11.87
C ALA A 284 -10.39 6.02 -13.24
N VAL A 285 -11.29 6.08 -14.24
CA VAL A 285 -10.97 5.72 -15.63
C VAL A 285 -9.92 6.68 -16.21
N GLY A 286 -9.98 7.98 -15.94
CA GLY A 286 -8.93 8.93 -16.31
C GLY A 286 -7.58 8.56 -15.74
N PHE A 287 -7.55 8.20 -14.45
CA PHE A 287 -6.35 7.69 -13.81
C PHE A 287 -5.85 6.38 -14.46
N GLU A 288 -6.75 5.47 -14.85
CA GLU A 288 -6.39 4.23 -15.56
C GLU A 288 -5.72 4.49 -16.91
N LEU A 289 -6.29 5.39 -17.70
CA LEU A 289 -5.73 5.77 -19.00
C LEU A 289 -4.40 6.52 -18.86
N LEU A 290 -4.25 7.34 -17.82
CA LEU A 290 -3.00 8.00 -17.48
C LEU A 290 -1.90 6.99 -17.15
N VAL A 291 -2.20 5.97 -16.32
CA VAL A 291 -1.27 4.88 -16.00
C VAL A 291 -0.84 4.13 -17.26
N TYR A 292 -1.77 3.81 -18.15
CA TYR A 292 -1.45 3.15 -19.42
C TYR A 292 -0.56 3.99 -20.34
N ALA A 293 -0.75 5.32 -20.33
CA ALA A 293 0.09 6.23 -21.08
C ALA A 293 1.54 6.22 -20.56
N VAL A 294 1.70 6.41 -19.24
CA VAL A 294 3.04 6.53 -18.65
C VAL A 294 3.78 5.20 -18.61
N ALA A 295 3.11 4.08 -18.33
CA ALA A 295 3.73 2.76 -18.26
C ALA A 295 4.30 2.32 -19.62
N ARG A 296 3.69 2.74 -20.74
CA ARG A 296 4.22 2.47 -22.10
C ARG A 296 5.48 3.25 -22.44
N SER A 297 5.72 4.37 -21.76
CA SER A 297 6.86 5.26 -22.03
C SER A 297 8.01 5.08 -21.03
N HIS A 298 7.90 4.14 -20.09
CA HIS A 298 8.88 3.92 -19.04
C HIS A 298 9.25 2.44 -18.94
N SER A 299 10.41 2.15 -18.35
CA SER A 299 10.85 0.78 -18.08
C SER A 299 10.12 0.21 -16.85
N PRO A 300 9.84 -1.11 -16.82
CA PRO A 300 9.33 -1.78 -15.62
C PRO A 300 10.16 -1.46 -14.36
N GLY A 301 9.50 -1.39 -13.21
CA GLY A 301 10.11 -1.00 -11.94
C GLY A 301 10.36 0.51 -11.76
N THR A 302 10.09 1.34 -12.77
CA THR A 302 10.20 2.79 -12.60
C THR A 302 9.05 3.29 -11.73
N HIS A 303 9.35 3.92 -10.59
CA HIS A 303 8.34 4.57 -9.77
C HIS A 303 7.94 5.93 -10.37
N LEU A 304 6.64 6.13 -10.60
CA LEU A 304 6.07 7.28 -11.32
C LEU A 304 5.08 8.02 -10.44
N ARG A 305 5.15 9.36 -10.44
CA ARG A 305 4.17 10.23 -9.80
C ARG A 305 3.11 10.68 -10.81
N LEU A 306 1.85 10.51 -10.44
CA LEU A 306 0.68 10.82 -11.26
C LEU A 306 -0.28 11.69 -10.44
N HIS A 307 -0.92 12.65 -11.10
CA HIS A 307 -1.73 13.65 -10.47
C HIS A 307 -3.21 13.54 -10.89
N GLY A 308 -4.09 13.75 -9.93
CA GLY A 308 -5.52 13.89 -10.16
C GLY A 308 -6.16 14.78 -9.11
N ASP A 309 -7.33 15.33 -9.39
CA ASP A 309 -8.01 16.24 -8.48
C ASP A 309 -9.19 15.60 -7.73
N ASN A 310 -9.44 14.31 -7.97
CA ASN A 310 -10.39 13.53 -7.21
C ASN A 310 -9.69 12.83 -6.03
N ARG A 311 -9.81 13.41 -4.82
CA ARG A 311 -9.26 12.80 -3.59
C ARG A 311 -9.74 11.36 -3.37
N GLY A 312 -10.99 11.04 -3.71
CA GLY A 312 -11.51 9.68 -3.56
C GLY A 312 -10.78 8.65 -4.43
N VAL A 313 -10.26 9.04 -5.59
CA VAL A 313 -9.41 8.19 -6.45
C VAL A 313 -7.97 8.22 -5.94
N VAL A 314 -7.40 9.40 -5.70
CA VAL A 314 -6.02 9.58 -5.25
C VAL A 314 -5.75 8.85 -3.94
N GLU A 315 -6.57 9.07 -2.92
CA GLU A 315 -6.42 8.46 -1.58
C GLU A 315 -6.92 7.00 -1.56
N GLY A 316 -7.92 6.68 -2.40
CA GLY A 316 -8.37 5.31 -2.61
C GLY A 316 -7.22 4.44 -3.13
N TRP A 317 -6.44 4.98 -4.07
CA TRP A 317 -5.28 4.29 -4.64
C TRP A 317 -4.19 3.99 -3.60
N TRP A 318 -3.97 4.85 -2.61
CA TRP A 318 -3.03 4.58 -1.51
C TRP A 318 -3.39 3.31 -0.72
N ASN A 319 -4.67 2.95 -0.68
CA ASN A 319 -5.16 1.73 -0.03
C ASN A 319 -5.31 0.55 -1.00
N LEU A 320 -5.06 0.79 -2.30
CA LEU A 320 -5.23 -0.14 -3.43
C LEU A 320 -6.64 -0.73 -3.51
N ARG A 321 -7.65 0.01 -3.02
CA ARG A 321 -9.06 -0.42 -3.06
C ARG A 321 -10.00 0.78 -2.98
N SER A 322 -11.24 0.58 -3.42
CA SER A 322 -12.34 1.52 -3.18
C SER A 322 -13.57 0.80 -2.63
N ARG A 323 -14.40 1.52 -1.87
CA ARG A 323 -15.73 1.03 -1.45
C ARG A 323 -16.75 1.10 -2.58
N ASN A 324 -16.57 2.03 -3.53
CA ASN A 324 -17.37 2.05 -4.75
C ASN A 324 -16.92 0.88 -5.63
N THR A 325 -17.84 -0.03 -5.96
CA THR A 325 -17.57 -1.25 -6.72
C THR A 325 -17.04 -0.97 -8.12
N ALA A 326 -17.60 0.02 -8.84
CA ALA A 326 -17.15 0.39 -10.18
C ALA A 326 -15.74 1.01 -10.17
N VAL A 327 -15.45 1.89 -9.21
CA VAL A 327 -14.08 2.43 -9.01
C VAL A 327 -13.11 1.31 -8.63
N ASN A 328 -13.53 0.39 -7.75
CA ASN A 328 -12.68 -0.72 -7.36
C ASN A 328 -12.42 -1.69 -8.53
N SER A 329 -13.36 -1.87 -9.46
CA SER A 329 -13.13 -2.60 -10.71
C SER A 329 -12.06 -1.94 -11.58
N VAL A 330 -11.96 -0.60 -11.59
CA VAL A 330 -10.86 0.12 -12.25
C VAL A 330 -9.53 -0.20 -11.56
N PHE A 331 -9.48 -0.10 -10.24
CA PHE A 331 -8.26 -0.43 -9.49
C PHE A 331 -7.80 -1.87 -9.71
N ARG A 332 -8.72 -2.82 -9.76
CA ARG A 332 -8.40 -4.23 -10.08
C ARG A 332 -7.72 -4.38 -11.43
N ARG A 333 -8.30 -3.78 -12.48
CA ARG A 333 -7.70 -3.81 -13.83
C ARG A 333 -6.33 -3.16 -13.84
N LEU A 334 -6.16 -2.05 -13.12
CA LEU A 334 -4.87 -1.40 -12.99
C LEU A 334 -3.84 -2.26 -12.28
N LEU A 335 -4.19 -2.83 -11.14
CA LEU A 335 -3.30 -3.72 -10.39
C LEU A 335 -2.89 -4.93 -11.22
N ASP A 336 -3.80 -5.51 -11.99
CA ASP A 336 -3.50 -6.66 -12.88
C ASP A 336 -2.60 -6.25 -14.05
N PHE A 337 -2.85 -5.07 -14.63
CA PHE A 337 -1.99 -4.51 -15.68
C PHE A 337 -0.58 -4.21 -15.15
N LEU A 338 -0.46 -3.64 -13.95
CA LEU A 338 0.82 -3.31 -13.33
C LEU A 338 1.59 -4.57 -12.93
N ASP A 339 0.92 -5.62 -12.45
CA ASP A 339 1.53 -6.92 -12.15
C ASP A 339 2.09 -7.56 -13.43
N GLY A 340 1.28 -7.61 -14.50
CA GLY A 340 1.72 -8.13 -15.79
C GLY A 340 2.81 -7.29 -16.47
N GLY A 341 2.86 -5.99 -16.20
CA GLY A 341 3.82 -5.04 -16.78
C GLY A 341 5.10 -4.83 -15.96
N GLY A 342 5.25 -5.46 -14.80
CA GLY A 342 6.41 -5.27 -13.91
C GLY A 342 6.44 -3.91 -13.20
N PHE A 343 5.30 -3.24 -13.05
CA PHE A 343 5.13 -1.96 -12.35
C PHE A 343 4.40 -2.11 -11.00
N ASN A 344 4.47 -3.30 -10.38
CA ASN A 344 3.92 -3.53 -9.04
C ASN A 344 4.40 -2.46 -8.06
N GLU A 345 3.45 -1.77 -7.42
CA GLU A 345 3.69 -0.72 -6.42
C GLU A 345 4.49 0.50 -6.95
N CYS A 346 4.58 0.65 -8.27
CA CYS A 346 5.36 1.71 -8.90
C CYS A 346 4.57 3.00 -9.17
N ILE A 347 3.25 3.02 -8.93
CA ILE A 347 2.39 4.17 -9.23
C ILE A 347 2.04 4.93 -7.95
N HIS A 348 2.48 6.19 -7.87
CA HIS A 348 2.25 7.09 -6.74
C HIS A 348 1.28 8.19 -7.13
N SER A 349 0.07 8.17 -6.57
CA SER A 349 -0.95 9.20 -6.80
C SER A 349 -0.74 10.41 -5.90
N ALA A 350 -0.89 11.61 -6.46
CA ALA A 350 -0.82 12.88 -5.75
C ALA A 350 -2.03 13.76 -6.11
N TYR A 351 -2.54 14.50 -5.12
CA TYR A 351 -3.62 15.45 -5.34
C TYR A 351 -3.09 16.71 -6.03
N VAL A 352 -3.83 17.21 -7.01
CA VAL A 352 -3.66 18.55 -7.60
C VAL A 352 -4.97 19.31 -7.48
N ARG A 353 -4.92 20.63 -7.31
CA ARG A 353 -6.14 21.45 -7.31
C ARG A 353 -6.71 21.50 -8.73
N SER A 354 -8.04 21.54 -8.84
CA SER A 354 -8.71 21.56 -10.15
C SER A 354 -8.29 22.74 -11.03
N GLU A 355 -8.09 23.91 -10.43
CA GLU A 355 -7.62 25.13 -11.12
C GLU A 355 -6.21 25.01 -11.72
N ASP A 356 -5.38 24.15 -11.12
CA ASP A 356 -4.00 23.90 -11.54
C ASP A 356 -3.88 22.65 -12.43
N ASN A 357 -4.98 21.95 -12.71
CA ASN A 357 -4.97 20.67 -13.42
C ASN A 357 -4.97 20.89 -14.95
N PRO A 358 -3.86 20.64 -15.67
CA PRO A 358 -3.79 20.86 -17.11
C PRO A 358 -4.71 19.92 -17.91
N ALA A 359 -5.22 18.84 -17.28
CA ALA A 359 -6.16 17.92 -17.91
C ALA A 359 -7.61 18.41 -17.92
N ASP A 360 -7.96 19.50 -17.21
CA ASP A 360 -9.33 20.04 -17.14
C ASP A 360 -9.84 20.53 -18.52
N GLY A 361 -9.00 21.23 -19.28
CA GLY A 361 -9.34 21.63 -20.65
C GLY A 361 -9.67 20.42 -21.54
N PRO A 362 -8.73 19.46 -21.72
CA PRO A 362 -8.96 18.24 -22.48
C PRO A 362 -10.18 17.43 -22.01
N SER A 363 -10.44 17.30 -20.71
CA SER A 363 -11.60 16.55 -20.18
C SER A 363 -12.94 17.21 -20.57
N ARG A 364 -12.95 18.54 -20.72
CA ARG A 364 -14.09 19.36 -21.14
C ARG A 364 -14.23 19.55 -22.65
N GLY A 365 -13.39 18.89 -23.45
CA GLY A 365 -13.43 19.02 -24.91
C GLY A 365 -12.72 20.26 -25.46
N ILE A 366 -11.94 20.96 -24.62
CA ILE A 366 -11.09 22.09 -25.03
C ILE A 366 -9.69 21.54 -25.27
N PHE A 367 -9.40 21.25 -26.53
CA PHE A 367 -8.20 20.52 -26.91
C PHE A 367 -7.03 21.45 -27.27
N PRO A 368 -5.83 21.22 -26.70
CA PRO A 368 -4.60 21.83 -27.22
C PRO A 368 -4.30 21.41 -28.68
N PRO A 369 -3.29 22.00 -29.33
CA PRO A 369 -2.94 21.67 -30.70
C PRO A 369 -2.71 20.17 -30.95
N VAL A 370 -3.11 19.69 -32.12
CA VAL A 370 -2.95 18.28 -32.53
C VAL A 370 -1.48 17.84 -32.58
N SER A 371 -0.54 18.77 -32.77
CA SER A 371 0.90 18.49 -32.68
C SER A 371 1.35 17.98 -31.31
N GLN A 372 0.57 18.26 -30.27
CA GLN A 372 0.80 17.80 -28.90
C GLN A 372 0.00 16.55 -28.53
N LEU A 373 -0.72 15.95 -29.47
CA LEU A 373 -1.51 14.75 -29.21
C LEU A 373 -0.58 13.58 -28.82
N LEU A 374 -0.88 12.92 -27.70
CA LEU A 374 -0.21 11.68 -27.29
C LEU A 374 -0.52 10.56 -28.30
N PRO A 375 0.28 9.49 -28.40
CA PRO A 375 -0.07 8.30 -29.17
C PRO A 375 -1.40 7.67 -28.71
N GLU A 376 -1.96 6.81 -29.55
CA GLU A 376 -3.18 6.07 -29.19
C GLU A 376 -2.96 5.21 -27.95
N ILE A 377 -3.94 5.24 -27.04
CA ILE A 377 -3.98 4.41 -25.85
C ILE A 377 -5.19 3.49 -25.99
N PRO A 378 -4.97 2.18 -26.21
CA PRO A 378 -6.05 1.21 -26.35
C PRO A 378 -6.98 1.22 -25.14
N LEU A 379 -8.27 1.39 -25.40
CA LEU A 379 -9.30 1.26 -24.36
C LEU A 379 -9.49 -0.21 -24.00
N PRO A 380 -9.47 -0.57 -22.70
CA PRO A 380 -9.90 -1.88 -22.24
C PRO A 380 -11.27 -2.24 -22.80
N PRO A 381 -11.53 -3.51 -23.16
CA PRO A 381 -12.84 -3.93 -23.69
C PRO A 381 -14.03 -3.54 -22.78
N ALA A 382 -13.81 -3.50 -21.46
CA ALA A 382 -14.81 -3.07 -20.49
C ALA A 382 -15.21 -1.58 -20.63
N LEU A 383 -14.34 -0.74 -21.18
CA LEU A 383 -14.53 0.71 -21.31
C LEU A 383 -15.03 1.15 -22.69
N GLN A 384 -14.83 0.34 -23.73
CA GLN A 384 -15.19 0.70 -25.12
C GLN A 384 -16.68 1.01 -25.32
N ARG A 385 -17.56 0.49 -24.46
CA ARG A 385 -19.00 0.80 -24.49
C ARG A 385 -19.35 2.17 -23.88
N PHE A 386 -18.41 2.78 -23.15
CA PHE A 386 -18.63 4.01 -22.39
C PHE A 386 -17.76 5.17 -22.87
N LEU A 387 -16.63 4.88 -23.52
CA LEU A 387 -15.68 5.87 -24.01
C LEU A 387 -15.40 5.66 -25.49
N ILE A 388 -15.25 6.78 -26.21
CA ILE A 388 -14.75 6.84 -27.58
C ILE A 388 -13.64 7.89 -27.66
N ASP A 389 -12.64 7.68 -28.50
CA ASP A 389 -11.57 8.68 -28.69
C ASP A 389 -12.18 10.04 -29.09
N ALA A 390 -11.69 11.11 -28.48
CA ALA A 390 -12.18 12.45 -28.74
C ALA A 390 -11.98 12.91 -30.19
N THR A 391 -10.98 12.36 -30.90
CA THR A 391 -10.72 12.68 -32.31
C THR A 391 -11.54 11.84 -33.28
N ALA A 392 -12.30 10.85 -32.80
CA ALA A 392 -13.18 10.06 -33.65
C ALA A 392 -14.43 10.85 -34.09
N PRO A 393 -15.08 10.51 -35.22
CA PRO A 393 -16.36 11.09 -35.60
C PRO A 393 -17.44 10.93 -34.51
N LEU A 394 -18.44 11.82 -34.51
CA LEU A 394 -19.60 11.69 -33.62
C LEU A 394 -20.38 10.42 -33.96
N THR A 395 -20.88 9.74 -32.93
CA THR A 395 -21.82 8.63 -33.12
C THR A 395 -23.23 9.16 -33.41
N ALA A 396 -24.07 8.35 -34.04
CA ALA A 396 -25.47 8.71 -34.30
C ALA A 396 -26.25 9.07 -33.01
N GLN A 397 -25.91 8.44 -31.89
CA GLN A 397 -26.50 8.75 -30.58
C GLN A 397 -26.09 10.13 -30.08
N GLU A 398 -24.81 10.50 -30.22
CA GLU A 398 -24.34 11.84 -29.84
C GLU A 398 -24.91 12.93 -30.74
N GLU A 399 -25.05 12.64 -32.04
CA GLU A 399 -25.75 13.55 -32.95
C GLU A 399 -27.22 13.73 -32.57
N ALA A 400 -27.92 12.66 -32.20
CA ALA A 400 -29.30 12.74 -31.75
C ALA A 400 -29.46 13.59 -30.48
N VAL A 401 -28.55 13.44 -29.51
CA VAL A 401 -28.51 14.24 -28.28
C VAL A 401 -28.20 15.72 -28.59
N ARG A 402 -27.27 15.99 -29.51
CA ARG A 402 -26.99 17.37 -29.94
C ARG A 402 -28.19 18.01 -30.63
N ARG A 403 -28.91 17.25 -31.46
CA ARG A 403 -30.12 17.72 -32.16
C ARG A 403 -31.31 17.94 -31.24
N SER A 404 -31.41 17.22 -30.11
CA SER A 404 -32.49 17.41 -29.13
C SER A 404 -32.30 18.65 -28.24
N GLY A 405 -31.20 19.39 -28.40
CA GLY A 405 -30.98 20.65 -27.68
C GLY A 405 -30.73 20.49 -26.17
N GLN A 406 -30.50 19.27 -25.69
CA GLN A 406 -29.94 19.04 -24.36
C GLN A 406 -28.42 19.13 -24.46
N PRO A 407 -27.78 20.28 -24.15
CA PRO A 407 -26.33 20.29 -24.03
C PRO A 407 -25.94 19.25 -22.98
N PRO A 408 -24.82 18.52 -23.15
CA PRO A 408 -24.26 17.79 -22.03
C PRO A 408 -24.13 18.78 -20.87
N ALA A 409 -24.79 18.50 -19.76
CA ALA A 409 -24.73 19.38 -18.60
C ALA A 409 -23.26 19.49 -18.21
N ILE A 410 -22.64 20.64 -18.50
CA ILE A 410 -21.38 21.02 -17.90
C ILE A 410 -21.75 21.28 -16.45
N ALA A 411 -21.78 20.21 -15.65
CA ALA A 411 -21.99 20.35 -14.22
C ALA A 411 -20.83 21.21 -13.71
N ALA A 412 -21.15 22.36 -13.14
CA ALA A 412 -20.20 23.06 -12.30
C ALA A 412 -19.70 22.07 -11.26
N LYS A 413 -18.38 21.97 -11.06
CA LYS A 413 -17.79 21.05 -10.10
C LYS A 413 -18.35 21.47 -8.73
N GLU A 414 -19.24 20.67 -8.15
CA GLU A 414 -19.79 20.98 -6.82
C GLU A 414 -18.60 21.07 -5.85
N SER A 415 -18.39 22.25 -5.27
CA SER A 415 -17.44 22.43 -4.19
C SER A 415 -17.92 21.60 -3.01
N ARG A 416 -17.40 20.39 -2.85
CA ARG A 416 -17.59 19.65 -1.61
C ARG A 416 -16.89 20.44 -0.51
N PRO A 417 -17.55 20.73 0.63
CA PRO A 417 -16.91 21.42 1.73
C PRO A 417 -15.66 20.65 2.13
N ASP A 418 -14.58 21.40 2.31
CA ASP A 418 -13.29 20.90 2.74
C ASP A 418 -13.47 20.22 4.10
N ARG A 419 -13.69 18.90 4.08
CA ARG A 419 -13.43 18.08 5.25
C ARG A 419 -11.93 17.93 5.30
N THR A 420 -11.28 18.91 5.91
CA THR A 420 -9.97 18.77 6.53
C THR A 420 -10.05 17.66 7.58
N LEU A 421 -9.99 16.41 7.12
CA LEU A 421 -9.32 15.39 7.89
C LEU A 421 -7.85 15.78 7.84
N HIS A 422 -7.38 16.44 8.90
CA HIS A 422 -5.98 16.73 9.11
C HIS A 422 -5.20 15.42 9.03
N TRP A 423 -4.59 15.21 7.88
CA TRP A 423 -3.57 14.20 7.67
C TRP A 423 -2.30 14.95 7.32
N THR A 424 -1.39 15.00 8.27
CA THR A 424 -0.13 15.74 8.19
C THR A 424 0.87 14.96 7.34
N GLY A 425 0.98 15.33 6.06
CA GLY A 425 2.13 15.01 5.21
C GLY A 425 3.27 16.02 5.45
N HIS A 426 4.54 15.62 5.44
CA HIS A 426 5.40 15.53 4.24
C HIS A 426 6.46 16.65 4.12
N GLY A 427 7.69 16.25 3.75
CA GLY A 427 8.82 16.99 3.12
C GLY A 427 10.12 16.94 3.94
N ALA A 428 11.10 16.01 3.80
CA ALA A 428 11.99 15.60 2.70
C ALA A 428 13.17 16.57 2.40
N ARG A 429 14.42 16.01 2.46
CA ARG A 429 15.77 16.41 1.95
C ARG A 429 16.83 16.53 3.08
N ASP A 430 18.08 16.01 3.02
CA ASP A 430 18.95 15.59 1.90
C ASP A 430 20.12 14.64 2.33
N LEU A 431 20.66 13.87 1.36
CA LEU A 431 21.97 13.16 1.24
C LEU A 431 22.24 11.75 1.86
N GLY A 432 22.60 10.79 0.98
CA GLY A 432 23.60 9.74 1.27
C GLY A 432 23.47 8.41 0.50
N HIS A 433 24.24 8.24 -0.59
CA HIS A 433 24.43 6.98 -1.31
C HIS A 433 25.35 5.99 -0.56
N ASP A 434 25.17 4.69 -0.89
CA ASP A 434 26.02 3.51 -0.66
C ASP A 434 26.32 3.03 0.77
N GLU A 435 25.82 1.83 1.09
CA GLU A 435 26.58 0.68 1.61
C GLU A 435 25.61 -0.50 1.90
N GLU A 436 25.87 -1.67 1.33
CA GLU A 436 25.26 -2.92 1.79
C GLU A 436 25.70 -3.19 3.24
N ARG A 437 24.77 -3.01 4.19
CA ARG A 437 24.93 -3.47 5.57
C ARG A 437 24.19 -4.77 5.74
N LEU A 438 24.93 -5.87 5.81
CA LEU A 438 24.43 -7.15 6.27
C LEU A 438 24.17 -7.04 7.78
N GLY A 439 22.90 -6.85 8.15
CA GLY A 439 22.39 -6.95 9.51
C GLY A 439 21.70 -8.30 9.72
N GLU A 440 21.55 -8.73 10.97
CA GLU A 440 20.82 -9.95 11.32
C GLU A 440 19.80 -9.62 12.40
N PHE A 441 18.75 -10.43 12.51
CA PHE A 441 17.73 -10.26 13.53
C PHE A 441 17.38 -11.55 14.24
N CYS A 442 16.94 -11.44 15.49
CA CYS A 442 16.41 -12.54 16.31
C CYS A 442 14.99 -12.21 16.77
N TYR A 443 14.20 -13.24 17.07
CA TYR A 443 12.82 -13.13 17.54
C TYR A 443 12.67 -13.75 18.94
N HIS A 444 11.93 -13.08 19.81
CA HIS A 444 11.58 -13.54 21.16
C HIS A 444 10.08 -13.34 21.45
N GLU A 445 9.44 -14.28 22.13
CA GLU A 445 8.05 -14.17 22.61
C GLU A 445 8.04 -14.11 24.15
N GLU A 446 7.29 -13.16 24.75
CA GLU A 446 7.09 -13.12 26.21
C GLU A 446 6.18 -14.28 26.67
N GLY A 447 6.57 -15.00 27.71
CA GLY A 447 5.74 -16.06 28.28
C GLY A 447 4.57 -15.49 29.09
N TYR A 448 3.33 -15.72 28.65
CA TYR A 448 2.16 -15.44 29.49
C TYR A 448 1.89 -16.62 30.42
N GLY A 449 2.09 -16.42 31.71
CA GLY A 449 1.48 -17.27 32.73
C GLY A 449 -0.02 -17.32 32.50
N SER A 450 -0.57 -18.52 32.38
CA SER A 450 -2.01 -18.79 32.31
C SER A 450 -2.68 -18.34 33.61
N GLY A 451 -2.97 -17.05 33.73
CA GLY A 451 -3.80 -16.47 34.77
C GLY A 451 -5.23 -16.39 34.28
N ASP A 452 -6.08 -17.21 34.87
CA ASP A 452 -7.54 -17.15 34.80
C ASP A 452 -8.02 -15.70 35.02
N TRP A 453 -8.44 -15.02 33.96
CA TRP A 453 -9.23 -13.79 34.09
C TRP A 453 -10.69 -14.18 34.31
N GLY A 454 -10.96 -14.65 35.53
CA GLY A 454 -12.31 -14.74 36.07
C GLY A 454 -12.90 -13.33 36.16
N LEU A 455 -13.98 -13.12 35.41
CA LEU A 455 -14.83 -11.93 35.47
C LEU A 455 -15.36 -11.74 36.90
N GLY A 456 -15.08 -10.57 37.47
CA GLY A 456 -15.73 -10.01 38.66
C GLY A 456 -16.08 -8.56 38.40
#